data_AF-A0A6S4QNC1-F1
#
_entry.id   AF-A0A6S4QNC1-F1
#
_cell.length_a   1.000
_cell.length_b   1.000
_cell.length_c   1.000
_cell.angle_alpha   90.00
_cell.angle_beta   90.00
_cell.angle_gamma   90.00
#
_symmetry.space_group_name_H-M   'P 1'
#
loop_
_entity.id
_entity.type
_entity.pdbx_description
1 polymer ?
#
loop_
_entity_poly.entity_id
_entity_poly.type
_entity_poly.pdbx_seq_one_letter_code
_entity_poly.pdbx_strand_id
1 'polypeptide(L)'
;MIRAVALYYVLVLIVMGIATYQASLQRNILDMWTIIAADKWFIVTLWDTYFSFIAIAGWIIYRERNQWVGLGIFVLIMVGGNFTIALYVLWALYTLKPGTGIKGLLLGANY
;
A
#
# COMPACT_ATOMS: atom_id res chain seq x y z
N MET A 1 -14.98 -0.30 -14.47
CA MET A 1 -14.57 -0.35 -13.04
C MET A 1 -13.14 -0.87 -12.85
N ILE A 2 -12.80 -2.12 -13.19
CA ILE A 2 -11.42 -2.66 -13.05
C ILE A 2 -10.35 -1.75 -13.64
N ARG A 3 -10.56 -1.25 -14.87
CA ARG A 3 -9.63 -0.32 -15.53
C ARG A 3 -9.42 0.98 -14.75
N ALA A 4 -10.47 1.51 -14.11
CA ALA A 4 -10.35 2.72 -13.30
C ALA A 4 -9.53 2.47 -12.03
N VAL A 5 -9.74 1.32 -11.37
CA VAL A 5 -8.93 0.88 -10.22
C VAL A 5 -7.46 0.73 -10.63
N ALA A 6 -7.18 0.10 -11.77
CA ALA A 6 -5.82 -0.05 -12.28
C ALA A 6 -5.16 1.32 -12.54
N LEU A 7 -5.85 2.23 -13.23
CA LEU A 7 -5.33 3.57 -13.51
C LEU A 7 -5.05 4.37 -12.23
N TYR A 8 -5.93 4.27 -11.24
CA TYR A 8 -5.71 4.89 -9.94
C TYR A 8 -4.43 4.38 -9.27
N TYR A 9 -4.23 3.06 -9.19
CA TYR A 9 -3.03 2.52 -8.55
C TYR A 9 -1.75 2.72 -9.36
N VAL A 10 -1.82 2.80 -10.70
CA VAL A 10 -0.69 3.26 -11.52
C VAL A 10 -0.32 4.70 -11.20
N LEU A 11 -1.31 5.58 -11.06
CA LEU A 11 -1.09 6.97 -10.67
C LEU A 11 -0.43 7.06 -9.29
N VAL A 12 -0.95 6.32 -8.30
CA VAL A 12 -0.36 6.25 -6.96
C VAL A 12 1.10 5.78 -7.02
N LEU A 13 1.41 4.75 -7.80
CA LEU A 13 2.78 4.24 -7.96
C LEU A 13 3.72 5.31 -8.53
N ILE A 14 3.27 6.04 -9.56
CA ILE A 14 4.07 7.10 -10.19
C ILE A 14 4.30 8.24 -9.20
N VAL A 15 3.23 8.74 -8.56
CA VAL A 15 3.32 9.87 -7.62
C VAL A 15 4.22 9.51 -6.43
N MET A 16 3.98 8.37 -5.79
CA MET A 16 4.78 7.94 -4.64
C MET A 16 6.22 7.62 -5.03
N GLY A 17 6.46 7.06 -6.23
CA GLY A 17 7.79 6.79 -6.75
C GLY A 17 8.59 8.08 -6.96
N ILE A 18 7.98 9.08 -7.62
CA ILE A 18 8.61 10.39 -7.85
C ILE A 18 8.86 11.11 -6.53
N ALA A 19 7.85 11.18 -5.66
CA ALA A 19 7.96 11.89 -4.38
C ALA A 19 9.04 11.26 -3.48
N THR A 20 9.06 9.93 -3.37
CA THR A 20 10.10 9.21 -2.61
C THR A 20 11.46 9.46 -3.19
N TYR A 21 11.62 9.34 -4.52
CA TYR A 21 12.90 9.57 -5.19
C TYR A 21 13.43 10.99 -4.94
N GLN A 22 12.58 12.01 -5.14
CA GLN A 22 12.95 13.41 -4.91
C GLN A 22 13.32 13.67 -3.45
N ALA A 23 12.53 13.16 -2.50
CA ALA A 23 12.81 13.32 -1.08
C ALA A 23 14.13 12.63 -0.67
N SER A 24 14.38 11.42 -1.16
CA SER A 24 15.60 10.65 -0.88
C SER A 24 16.87 11.31 -1.43
N LEU A 25 16.77 12.10 -2.51
CA LEU A 25 17.91 12.88 -3.00
C LEU A 25 18.24 14.09 -2.13
N GLN A 26 17.26 14.63 -1.40
CA GLN A 26 17.44 15.83 -0.59
C GLN A 26 17.97 15.52 0.81
N ARG A 27 17.40 14.51 1.48
CA ARG A 27 17.76 14.14 2.86
C ARG A 27 17.43 12.68 3.16
N ASN A 28 18.15 12.12 4.13
CA ASN A 28 17.78 10.83 4.71
C ASN A 28 16.53 11.01 5.60
N ILE A 29 15.59 10.06 5.51
CA ILE A 29 14.37 10.09 6.32
C ILE A 29 14.64 9.96 7.82
N LEU A 30 15.73 9.28 8.20
CA LEU A 30 16.12 9.10 9.60
C LEU A 30 16.54 10.42 10.26
N ASP A 31 17.04 11.38 9.47
CA ASP A 31 17.46 12.70 9.96
C ASP A 31 16.25 13.59 10.29
N MET A 32 15.04 13.23 9.83
CA MET A 32 13.83 14.03 10.05
C MET A 32 13.13 13.78 11.39
N TRP A 33 13.60 12.83 12.20
CA TRP A 33 12.89 12.41 13.42
C TRP A 33 12.53 13.57 14.37
N THR A 34 13.44 14.54 14.54
CA THR A 34 13.21 15.70 15.42
C THR A 34 12.12 16.64 14.92
N ILE A 35 11.98 16.79 13.60
CA ILE A 35 10.93 17.60 12.97
C ILE A 35 9.58 16.90 13.08
N ILE A 36 9.58 15.60 12.80
CA ILE A 36 8.40 14.73 12.89
C ILE A 36 7.83 14.72 14.31
N ALA A 37 8.70 14.58 15.32
CA ALA A 37 8.28 14.52 16.72
C ALA A 37 7.81 15.88 17.27
N ALA A 38 8.25 16.99 16.69
CA ALA A 38 7.88 18.34 17.14
C ALA A 38 6.48 18.76 16.64
N ASP A 39 6.04 18.27 15.48
CA ASP A 39 4.74 18.62 14.89
C ASP A 39 3.66 17.61 15.27
N LYS A 40 2.73 18.04 16.14
CA LYS A 40 1.62 17.21 16.61
C LYS A 40 0.65 16.80 15.50
N TRP A 41 0.38 17.69 14.53
CA TRP A 41 -0.52 17.36 13.42
C TRP A 41 0.10 16.32 12.51
N PHE A 42 1.41 16.44 12.27
CA PHE A 42 2.13 15.44 11.50
C PHE A 42 2.05 14.05 12.16
N ILE A 43 2.22 13.96 13.48
CA ILE A 43 2.05 12.70 14.22
C ILE A 43 0.64 12.13 14.06
N VAL A 44 -0.41 12.96 14.16
CA VAL A 44 -1.79 12.50 13.98
C VAL A 44 -2.03 11.97 12.57
N THR A 45 -1.50 12.63 11.54
CA THR A 45 -1.60 12.14 10.16
C THR A 45 -0.82 10.85 9.91
N LEU A 46 0.32 10.66 10.60
CA LEU A 46 1.05 9.40 10.59
C LEU A 46 0.19 8.29 11.19
N TRP A 47 -0.41 8.51 12.36
CA TRP A 47 -1.31 7.53 12.97
C TRP A 47 -2.45 7.15 12.03
N ASP A 48 -3.16 8.14 11.48
CA ASP A 48 -4.26 7.92 10.53
C ASP A 48 -3.84 7.03 9.34
N THR A 49 -2.65 7.32 8.79
CA THR A 49 -2.07 6.56 7.68
C THR A 49 -1.70 5.13 8.09
N TYR A 50 -1.00 4.95 9.21
CA TYR A 50 -0.54 3.64 9.66
C TYR A 50 -1.68 2.73 10.13
N PHE A 51 -2.73 3.27 10.75
CA PHE A 51 -3.94 2.50 11.04
C PHE A 51 -4.62 2.03 9.76
N SER A 52 -4.67 2.88 8.72
CA SER A 52 -5.16 2.49 7.40
C SER A 52 -4.31 1.38 6.76
N PHE A 53 -2.98 1.42 6.93
CA PHE A 53 -2.09 0.35 6.47
C PHE A 53 -2.35 -0.98 7.17
N ILE A 54 -2.58 -0.97 8.49
CA ILE A 54 -2.97 -2.17 9.24
C ILE A 54 -4.28 -2.75 8.71
N ALA A 55 -5.29 -1.90 8.48
CA ALA A 55 -6.58 -2.34 7.95
C ALA A 55 -6.45 -2.99 6.56
N ILE A 56 -5.69 -2.37 5.66
CA ILE A 56 -5.42 -2.92 4.33
C ILE A 56 -4.63 -4.23 4.42
N ALA A 57 -3.62 -4.30 5.28
CA ALA A 57 -2.85 -5.53 5.44
C ALA A 57 -3.71 -6.67 6.01
N GLY A 58 -4.64 -6.37 6.93
CA GLY A 58 -5.64 -7.34 7.39
C GLY A 58 -6.51 -7.87 6.24
N TRP A 59 -6.95 -7.00 5.33
CA TRP A 59 -7.66 -7.41 4.12
C TRP A 59 -6.80 -8.32 3.22
N ILE A 60 -5.51 -8.02 3.07
CA ILE A 60 -4.58 -8.84 2.26
C ILE A 60 -4.39 -10.23 2.89
N ILE A 61 -4.19 -10.30 4.21
CA ILE A 61 -4.07 -11.57 4.94
C ILE A 61 -5.34 -12.41 4.78
N TYR A 62 -6.51 -11.77 4.82
CA TYR A 62 -7.78 -12.46 4.54
C TYR A 62 -7.82 -12.95 3.09
N ARG A 63 -7.50 -12.09 2.11
CA ARG A 63 -7.59 -12.37 0.68
C ARG A 63 -6.65 -13.48 0.19
N GLU A 64 -5.45 -13.56 0.76
CA GLU A 64 -4.42 -14.53 0.37
C GLU A 64 -4.63 -15.89 1.04
N ARG A 65 -4.46 -16.98 0.28
CA ARG A 65 -4.55 -18.34 0.85
C ARG A 65 -3.41 -18.64 1.82
N ASN A 66 -2.23 -18.07 1.57
CA ASN A 66 -1.03 -18.30 2.35
C ASN A 66 -0.79 -17.13 3.31
N GLN A 67 -0.95 -17.39 4.61
CA GLN A 67 -0.76 -16.38 5.65
C GLN A 67 0.66 -15.82 5.71
N TRP A 68 1.68 -16.58 5.29
CA TRP A 68 3.06 -16.10 5.23
C TRP A 68 3.26 -15.03 4.15
N VAL A 69 2.54 -15.17 3.02
CA VAL A 69 2.54 -14.15 1.96
C VAL A 69 1.86 -12.88 2.47
N GLY A 70 0.72 -13.02 3.13
CA GLY A 70 0.03 -11.90 3.78
C GLY A 70 0.90 -11.18 4.81
N LEU A 71 1.63 -11.94 5.66
CA LEU A 71 2.53 -11.38 6.66
C LEU A 71 3.76 -10.69 6.02
N GLY A 72 4.33 -11.27 4.97
CA GLY A 72 5.41 -10.65 4.20
C GLY A 72 4.96 -9.31 3.60
N ILE A 73 3.78 -9.27 3.00
CA ILE A 73 3.20 -8.04 2.44
C ILE A 73 2.89 -7.03 3.56
N PHE A 74 2.42 -7.46 4.73
CA PHE A 74 2.23 -6.59 5.89
C PHE A 74 3.52 -5.83 6.24
N VAL A 75 4.64 -6.55 6.36
CA VAL A 75 5.94 -5.92 6.66
C VAL A 75 6.33 -4.93 5.56
N LEU A 76 6.16 -5.33 4.29
CA LEU A 76 6.45 -4.45 3.15
C LEU A 76 5.55 -3.21 3.12
N ILE A 77 4.30 -3.27 3.59
CA ILE A 77 3.42 -2.10 3.70
C ILE A 77 3.87 -1.18 4.84
N MET A 78 4.33 -1.73 5.97
CA MET A 78 4.81 -0.89 7.08
C MET A 78 6.05 -0.07 6.72
N VAL A 79 6.86 -0.57 5.78
CA VAL A 79 8.07 0.11 5.29
C VAL A 79 7.79 0.95 4.04
N GLY A 80 7.11 0.38 3.04
CA GLY A 80 6.89 1.02 1.74
C GLY A 80 5.56 1.78 1.61
N GLY A 81 4.65 1.64 2.57
CA GLY A 81 3.36 2.32 2.62
C GLY A 81 2.52 2.14 1.35
N ASN A 82 1.98 3.25 0.86
CA ASN A 82 1.12 3.28 -0.33
C ASN A 82 1.81 2.79 -1.61
N PHE A 83 3.13 2.84 -1.68
CA PHE A 83 3.87 2.29 -2.83
C PHE A 83 3.72 0.77 -2.89
N THR A 84 3.92 0.08 -1.77
CA THR A 84 3.71 -1.37 -1.65
C THR A 84 2.25 -1.74 -1.91
N ILE A 85 1.29 -0.98 -1.37
CA ILE A 85 -0.14 -1.22 -1.60
C ILE A 85 -0.46 -1.13 -3.09
N ALA A 86 0.06 -0.13 -3.81
CA ALA A 86 -0.14 0.01 -5.24
C ALA A 86 0.43 -1.16 -6.03
N LEU A 87 1.66 -1.59 -5.72
CA LEU A 87 2.26 -2.77 -6.34
C LEU A 87 1.42 -4.03 -6.11
N TYR A 88 0.99 -4.26 -4.86
CA TYR A 88 0.17 -5.42 -4.53
C TYR A 88 -1.16 -5.42 -5.29
N VAL A 89 -1.88 -4.29 -5.31
CA VAL A 89 -3.18 -4.23 -6.00
C VAL A 89 -3.01 -4.41 -7.51
N LEU A 90 -1.98 -3.83 -8.12
CA LEU A 90 -1.69 -4.04 -9.55
C LEU A 90 -1.34 -5.50 -9.85
N TRP A 91 -0.57 -6.15 -8.98
CA TRP A 91 -0.29 -7.59 -9.09
C TRP A 91 -1.55 -8.45 -8.92
N ALA A 92 -2.42 -8.11 -7.96
CA ALA A 92 -3.70 -8.76 -7.73
C ALA A 92 -4.66 -8.61 -8.93
N LEU A 93 -4.61 -7.46 -9.61
CA LEU A 93 -5.36 -7.22 -10.85
C LEU A 93 -4.79 -7.99 -12.04
N TYR A 94 -3.47 -8.13 -12.13
CA TYR A 94 -2.81 -8.89 -13.20
C TYR A 94 -3.08 -10.40 -13.10
N THR A 95 -3.19 -10.92 -11.87
CA THR A 95 -3.47 -12.33 -11.59
C THR A 95 -4.97 -12.67 -11.55
N LEU A 96 -5.83 -11.71 -11.86
CA LEU A 96 -7.27 -11.85 -11.75
C LEU A 96 -7.84 -12.84 -12.78
N LYS A 97 -8.66 -13.79 -12.33
CA LYS A 97 -9.35 -14.72 -13.22
C LYS A 97 -10.33 -13.98 -14.14
N PRO A 98 -10.35 -14.26 -15.46
CA PRO A 98 -11.31 -13.66 -16.38
C PRO A 98 -12.75 -13.83 -15.91
N GLY A 99 -13.56 -12.77 -16.01
CA GLY A 99 -14.98 -12.81 -15.66
C GLY A 99 -15.34 -12.65 -14.17
N THR A 100 -14.37 -12.67 -13.24
CA THR A 100 -14.66 -12.52 -11.79
C THR A 100 -14.94 -11.09 -11.34
N GLY A 101 -14.55 -10.09 -12.14
CA GLY A 101 -14.84 -8.69 -11.84
C GLY A 101 -14.16 -8.18 -10.56
N ILE A 102 -14.76 -7.18 -9.91
CA ILE A 102 -14.24 -6.60 -8.66
C ILE A 102 -14.28 -7.58 -7.49
N LYS A 103 -15.24 -8.51 -7.51
CA LYS A 103 -15.39 -9.50 -6.45
C LYS A 103 -14.16 -10.41 -6.40
N GLY A 104 -13.60 -10.78 -7.56
CA GLY A 104 -12.33 -11.50 -7.62
C GLY A 104 -11.17 -10.72 -7.02
N LEU A 105 -11.15 -9.39 -7.18
CA LEU A 105 -10.13 -8.54 -6.56
C LEU A 105 -10.29 -8.53 -5.03
N LEU A 106 -11.51 -8.37 -4.53
CA LEU A 106 -11.77 -8.24 -3.09
C LEU A 106 -11.61 -9.56 -2.33
N LEU A 107 -12.06 -10.67 -2.92
CA LEU A 107 -12.13 -11.97 -2.25
C LEU A 107 -10.89 -12.83 -2.50
N GLY A 108 -10.21 -12.68 -3.66
CA GLY A 108 -8.99 -13.41 -3.98
C GLY A 108 -9.15 -14.93 -3.83
N ALA A 109 -8.43 -15.52 -2.89
CA ALA A 109 -8.50 -16.96 -2.60
C ALA A 109 -9.83 -17.41 -1.97
N ASN A 110 -10.64 -16.47 -1.46
CA ASN A 110 -11.97 -16.73 -0.89
C ASN A 110 -13.12 -16.46 -1.88
N TYR A 111 -12.81 -16.29 -3.18
CA TYR A 111 -13.80 -16.14 -4.24
C TYR A 111 -14.40 -17.49 -4.63
#